data_AF-A0A2V6H9P5-F1
#
_entry.id   AF-A0A2V6H9P5-F1
#
_cell.length_a   1.000
_cell.length_b   1.000
_cell.length_c   1.000
_cell.angle_alpha   90.00
_cell.angle_beta   90.00
_cell.angle_gamma   90.00
#
_symmetry.space_group_name_H-M   'P 1'
#
loop_
_entity.id
_entity.type
_entity.pdbx_description
1 polymer ?
#
loop_
_entity_poly.entity_id
_entity_poly.type
_entity_poly.pdbx_seq_one_letter_code
_entity_poly.pdbx_strand_id
1 'polypeptide(L)'
;MERHMAGNIYGTTVLGGECGGGTVFQLSQKPNGWEQTVLYSFTGGEDGSGPGARVSIDRSGNVYGMAPTGGTYGVGTIYKLHPHAGSWGFR
;
A
#
# COMPACT_ATOMS: atom_id res chain seq x y z
N MET A 1 23.83 -19.05 4.23
CA MET A 1 23.64 -17.62 3.90
C MET A 1 22.16 -17.39 3.76
N GLU A 2 21.54 -16.79 4.78
CA GLU A 2 20.09 -16.56 4.81
C GLU A 2 19.81 -15.23 4.12
N ARG A 3 19.14 -15.27 2.95
CA ARG A 3 18.84 -14.06 2.17
C ARG A 3 17.75 -13.27 2.91
N HIS A 4 18.15 -12.21 3.60
CA HIS A 4 17.23 -11.15 3.99
C HIS A 4 16.57 -10.58 2.72
N MET A 5 15.25 -10.76 2.60
CA MET A 5 14.27 -10.10 1.71
C MET A 5 14.88 -9.35 0.52
N ALA A 6 14.86 -9.95 -0.67
CA ALA A 6 15.32 -9.30 -1.90
C ALA A 6 14.41 -8.11 -2.25
N GLY A 7 14.80 -6.89 -1.85
CA GLY A 7 14.52 -5.63 -2.57
C GLY A 7 13.08 -5.38 -3.03
N ASN A 8 12.05 -5.73 -2.24
CA ASN A 8 10.68 -5.40 -2.59
C ASN A 8 10.51 -3.88 -2.70
N ILE A 9 9.84 -3.43 -3.74
CA ILE A 9 9.47 -2.02 -3.94
C ILE A 9 8.01 -1.86 -3.54
N TYR A 10 7.70 -0.83 -2.77
CA TYR A 10 6.34 -0.50 -2.39
C TYR A 10 5.98 0.86 -2.99
N GLY A 11 4.75 0.97 -3.48
CA GLY A 11 4.29 2.18 -4.15
C GLY A 11 2.78 2.31 -4.06
N THR A 12 2.29 3.43 -4.56
CA THR A 12 0.86 3.74 -4.61
C THR A 12 0.45 4.14 -6.01
N THR A 13 -0.83 3.95 -6.33
CA THR A 13 -1.46 4.54 -7.51
C THR A 13 -2.53 5.53 -7.05
N VAL A 14 -2.55 6.73 -7.63
CA VAL A 14 -3.54 7.76 -7.27
C VAL A 14 -4.96 7.34 -7.68
N LEU A 15 -5.09 6.61 -8.79
CA LEU A 15 -6.37 6.10 -9.30
C LEU A 15 -6.28 4.58 -9.55
N GLY A 16 -7.42 3.97 -9.85
CA GLY A 16 -7.59 2.51 -9.95
C GLY A 16 -8.10 1.92 -8.64
N GLY A 17 -8.10 0.59 -8.53
CA GLY A 17 -8.69 -0.08 -7.36
C GLY A 17 -10.22 0.10 -7.28
N GLU A 18 -10.75 -0.12 -6.10
CA GLU A 18 -12.17 -0.05 -5.76
C GLU A 18 -12.67 1.40 -5.86
N CYS A 19 -13.76 1.61 -6.60
CA CYS A 19 -14.33 2.93 -6.86
C CYS A 19 -13.34 3.98 -7.44
N GLY A 20 -12.17 3.57 -7.93
CA GLY A 20 -11.12 4.49 -8.40
C GLY A 20 -10.32 5.18 -7.29
N GLY A 21 -10.41 4.72 -6.03
CA GLY A 21 -9.77 5.35 -4.87
C GLY A 21 -8.24 5.24 -4.84
N GLY A 22 -7.65 4.42 -5.71
CA GLY A 22 -6.22 4.15 -5.77
C GLY A 22 -5.81 2.91 -4.96
N THR A 23 -4.54 2.54 -5.04
CA THR A 23 -4.02 1.31 -4.41
C THR A 23 -2.68 1.52 -3.72
N VAL A 24 -2.35 0.66 -2.76
CA VAL A 24 -0.97 0.39 -2.34
C VAL A 24 -0.56 -0.95 -2.93
N PHE A 25 0.62 -1.03 -3.54
CA PHE A 25 1.13 -2.24 -4.15
C PHE A 25 2.56 -2.55 -3.72
N GLN A 26 2.93 -3.81 -3.88
CA GLN A 26 4.29 -4.32 -3.79
C GLN A 26 4.74 -4.84 -5.15
N LEU A 27 5.99 -4.58 -5.53
CA LEU A 27 6.70 -5.29 -6.57
C LEU A 27 7.74 -6.18 -5.89
N SER A 28 7.70 -7.47 -6.20
CA SER A 28 8.72 -8.43 -5.77
C SER A 28 9.56 -8.91 -6.95
N GLN A 29 10.87 -9.06 -6.75
CA GLN A 29 11.72 -9.64 -7.79
C GLN A 29 11.47 -11.13 -7.90
N LYS A 30 11.23 -11.58 -9.13
CA LYS A 30 11.17 -12.98 -9.56
C LYS A 30 12.30 -13.25 -10.56
N PRO A 31 12.63 -14.52 -10.84
CA PRO A 31 13.67 -14.86 -11.83
C PRO A 31 13.46 -14.21 -13.20
N ASN A 32 12.21 -13.97 -13.61
CA ASN A 32 11.84 -13.47 -14.93
C ASN A 32 11.37 -12.00 -14.94
N GLY A 33 11.57 -11.25 -13.87
CA GLY A 33 11.17 -9.84 -13.78
C GLY A 33 10.51 -9.47 -12.46
N TRP A 34 9.63 -8.47 -12.48
CA TRP A 34 8.89 -8.01 -11.29
C TRP A 34 7.48 -8.57 -11.29
N GLU A 35 7.03 -9.08 -10.15
CA GLU A 35 5.64 -9.44 -9.90
C GLU A 35 4.97 -8.37 -9.04
N GLN A 36 3.85 -7.83 -9.52
CA GLN A 36 3.04 -6.88 -8.78
C GLN A 36 1.99 -7.60 -7.92
N THR A 37 1.84 -7.15 -6.68
CA THR A 37 0.75 -7.53 -5.77
C THR A 37 0.07 -6.29 -5.24
N VAL A 38 -1.26 -6.19 -5.37
CA VAL A 38 -2.04 -5.15 -4.69
C VAL A 38 -2.15 -5.54 -3.22
N LEU A 39 -1.68 -4.66 -2.34
CA LEU A 39 -1.73 -4.87 -0.88
C LEU A 39 -3.02 -4.32 -0.30
N TYR A 40 -3.47 -3.17 -0.83
CA TYR A 40 -4.69 -2.53 -0.40
C TYR A 40 -5.30 -1.72 -1.56
N SER A 41 -6.63 -1.68 -1.58
CA SER A 41 -7.42 -0.93 -2.54
C SER A 41 -8.32 0.00 -1.75
N PHE A 42 -8.14 1.31 -1.94
CA PHE A 42 -8.93 2.31 -1.24
C PHE A 42 -10.33 2.40 -1.81
N THR A 43 -11.34 2.53 -0.96
CA THR A 43 -12.74 2.69 -1.40
C THR A 43 -13.07 4.14 -1.78
N GLY A 44 -12.26 5.09 -1.31
CA GLY A 44 -12.55 6.52 -1.38
C GLY A 44 -13.44 7.04 -0.26
N GLY A 45 -13.93 6.15 0.62
CA GLY A 45 -14.73 6.46 1.79
C GLY A 45 -13.87 6.77 3.01
N GLU A 46 -14.18 6.14 4.15
CA GLU A 46 -13.51 6.38 5.43
C GLU A 46 -12.02 6.01 5.44
N ASP A 47 -11.58 5.13 4.55
CA ASP A 47 -10.19 4.72 4.39
C ASP A 47 -9.35 5.71 3.56
N GLY A 48 -10.00 6.63 2.83
CA GLY A 48 -9.35 7.68 2.04
C GLY A 48 -9.30 7.41 0.54
N SER A 49 -8.78 8.35 -0.23
CA SER A 49 -8.64 8.31 -1.69
C SER A 49 -7.37 9.02 -2.17
N GLY A 50 -6.90 8.66 -3.36
CA GLY A 50 -5.85 9.36 -4.07
C GLY A 50 -4.43 9.18 -3.50
N PRO A 51 -4.00 8.00 -3.00
CA PRO A 51 -2.68 7.85 -2.42
C PRO A 51 -1.60 8.13 -3.48
N GLY A 52 -0.90 9.25 -3.35
CA GLY A 52 0.09 9.71 -4.34
C GLY A 52 1.49 9.95 -3.79
N ALA A 53 1.67 9.81 -2.48
CA ALA A 53 2.95 10.05 -1.82
C ALA A 53 3.80 8.77 -1.70
N ARG A 54 5.11 8.95 -1.51
CA ARG A 54 6.00 7.83 -1.14
C ARG A 54 5.52 7.21 0.17
N VAL A 55 5.62 5.88 0.25
CA VAL A 55 5.39 5.14 1.49
C VAL A 55 6.68 5.02 2.30
N SER A 56 6.54 4.93 3.62
CA SER A 56 7.63 4.59 4.55
C SER A 56 7.48 3.14 5.01
N ILE A 57 8.59 2.45 5.23
CA ILE A 57 8.57 1.02 5.60
C ILE A 57 9.42 0.83 6.85
N ASP A 58 8.89 0.11 7.85
CA ASP A 58 9.64 -0.24 9.05
C ASP A 58 10.34 -1.61 8.95
N ARG A 59 11.16 -1.94 9.95
CA ARG A 59 11.92 -3.21 9.99
C ARG A 59 11.03 -4.45 10.08
N SER A 60 9.78 -4.31 10.49
CA SER A 60 8.80 -5.39 10.54
C SER A 60 8.03 -5.54 9.23
N GLY A 61 8.33 -4.73 8.22
CA GLY A 61 7.69 -4.75 6.91
C GLY A 61 6.34 -4.04 6.87
N ASN A 62 6.00 -3.23 7.89
CA ASN A 62 4.79 -2.41 7.83
C ASN A 62 4.99 -1.24 6.88
N VAL A 63 3.95 -0.92 6.11
CA VAL A 63 3.94 0.17 5.11
C VAL A 63 3.07 1.31 5.64
N TYR A 64 3.61 2.52 5.66
CA TYR A 64 2.93 3.71 6.16
C TYR A 64 2.79 4.74 5.05
N GLY A 65 1.64 5.40 4.98
CA GLY A 65 1.39 6.43 3.98
C GLY A 65 0.19 7.30 4.31
N MET A 66 -0.21 8.12 3.33
CA MET A 66 -1.34 9.03 3.44
C MET A 66 -2.19 8.97 2.17
N ALA A 67 -3.50 9.04 2.34
CA ALA A 67 -4.46 9.31 1.27
C ALA A 67 -4.99 10.75 1.47
N PRO A 68 -4.78 11.68 0.52
CA PRO A 68 -5.03 13.11 0.73
C PRO A 68 -6.51 13.52 0.74
N THR A 69 -7.42 12.67 0.27
CA THR A 69 -8.87 12.94 0.26
C THR A 69 -9.64 11.76 0.84
N GLY A 70 -10.96 11.90 1.02
CA GLY A 70 -11.77 10.92 1.76
C GLY A 70 -11.55 11.01 3.28
N GLY A 71 -11.77 9.91 3.99
CA GLY A 71 -11.79 9.90 5.45
C GLY A 71 -13.09 10.49 6.03
N THR A 72 -13.28 10.36 7.34
CA THR A 72 -14.51 10.77 8.05
C THR A 72 -14.97 12.20 7.75
N TYR A 73 -14.01 13.11 7.51
CA TYR A 73 -14.28 14.53 7.24
C TYR A 73 -13.88 14.97 5.83
N GLY A 74 -13.52 14.05 4.93
CA GLY A 74 -13.10 14.38 3.57
C GLY A 74 -11.70 15.02 3.44
N VAL A 75 -10.94 15.10 4.55
CA VAL A 75 -9.62 15.77 4.62
C VAL A 75 -8.44 14.79 4.54
N GLY A 76 -8.70 13.54 4.17
CA GLY A 76 -7.70 12.50 4.03
C GLY A 76 -7.47 11.67 5.29
N THR A 77 -6.64 10.64 5.15
CA THR A 77 -6.28 9.67 6.17
C THR A 77 -4.77 9.40 6.16
N ILE A 78 -4.22 9.06 7.31
CA ILE A 78 -2.92 8.39 7.42
C ILE A 78 -3.22 6.92 7.69
N TYR A 79 -2.47 6.02 7.05
CA TYR A 79 -2.69 4.59 7.18
C TYR A 79 -1.39 3.83 7.49
N LYS A 80 -1.57 2.66 8.09
CA LYS A 80 -0.59 1.61 8.24
C LYS A 80 -1.13 0.31 7.65
N LEU A 81 -0.39 -0.27 6.72
CA LEU A 81 -0.57 -1.66 6.30
C LEU A 81 0.44 -2.55 7.01
N HIS A 82 -0.02 -3.65 7.59
CA HIS A 82 0.87 -4.67 8.15
C HIS A 82 0.68 -6.01 7.45
N PRO A 83 1.76 -6.74 7.15
CA PRO A 83 1.65 -8.08 6.61
C PRO A 83 1.11 -9.03 7.68
N HIS A 84 0.16 -9.89 7.33
CA HIS A 84 -0.37 -10.93 8.22
C HIS A 84 -0.62 -12.22 7.44
N ALA A 85 0.34 -13.15 7.49
CA ALA A 85 0.25 -14.53 6.99
C ALA A 85 -0.62 -14.73 5.71
N GLY A 86 -0.30 -14.00 4.64
CA GLY A 86 -0.98 -14.11 3.33
C GLY A 86 -1.98 -13.00 3.00
N SER A 87 -2.30 -12.11 3.94
CA SER A 87 -3.10 -10.90 3.71
C SER A 87 -2.46 -9.66 4.35
N TRP A 88 -3.00 -8.48 4.06
CA TRP A 88 -2.55 -7.22 4.65
C TRP A 88 -3.67 -6.58 5.45
N GLY A 89 -3.38 -6.20 6.69
CA GLY A 89 -4.33 -5.49 7.55
C GLY A 89 -4.18 -3.98 7.39
N PHE A 90 -5.30 -3.26 7.20
CA PHE A 90 -5.38 -1.81 7.20
C PHE A 90 -5.71 -1.29 8.60
N ARG A 91 -4.99 -0.27 9.06
CA ARG A 91 -5.27 0.47 10.29
C ARG A 91 -4.90 1.94 10.15
#